data_AF-A0A1W9VHQ7-F1
#
_entry.id   AF-A0A1W9VHQ7-F1
#
_cell.length_a   1.000
_cell.length_b   1.000
_cell.length_c   1.000
_cell.angle_alpha   90.00
_cell.angle_beta   90.00
_cell.angle_gamma   90.00
#
_symmetry.space_group_name_H-M   'P 1'
#
loop_
_entity.id
_entity.type
_entity.pdbx_description
1 polymer ?
#
loop_
_entity_poly.entity_id
_entity_poly.type
_entity_poly.pdbx_seq_one_letter_code
_entity_poly.pdbx_strand_id
1 'polypeptide(L)' 'MTIPLSWWLISATALFSIGLYGVLSNKNAIAILMGLELMLNAVNINLVAFGRHITPLDRKSKI' A
#
# COMPACT_ATOMS: atom_id res chain seq x y z
N MET A 1 13.58 -8.38 -16.77
CA MET A 1 12.15 -8.23 -16.47
C MET A 1 12.02 -7.16 -15.39
N THR A 2 11.65 -5.92 -15.75
CA THR A 2 11.46 -4.81 -14.82
C THR A 2 10.04 -4.85 -14.25
N ILE A 3 9.89 -5.04 -12.95
CA ILE A 3 8.58 -4.96 -12.29
C ILE A 3 8.18 -3.47 -12.27
N PRO A 4 7.12 -3.06 -12.98
CA PRO A 4 6.72 -1.66 -13.03
C PRO A 4 6.12 -1.21 -11.69
N LEU A 5 6.32 0.06 -11.31
CA LEU A 5 5.69 0.69 -10.14
C LEU A 5 4.18 0.50 -10.09
N SER A 6 3.55 0.49 -11.27
CA SER A 6 2.11 0.30 -11.46
C SER A 6 1.58 -0.93 -10.73
N TRP A 7 2.36 -2.02 -10.68
CA TRP A 7 1.95 -3.28 -10.05
C TRP A 7 1.82 -3.16 -8.53
N TRP A 8 2.74 -2.40 -7.92
CA TRP A 8 2.72 -2.11 -6.49
C TRP A 8 1.56 -1.17 -6.12
N LEU A 9 1.31 -0.15 -6.94
CA LEU A 9 0.20 0.78 -6.77
C LEU A 9 -1.16 0.06 -6.87
N ILE A 10 -1.35 -0.78 -7.89
CA ILE A 10 -2.60 -1.55 -8.08
C ILE A 10 -2.86 -2.46 -6.88
N SER A 11 -1.82 -3.15 -6.40
CA SER A 11 -1.94 -4.02 -5.23
C SER A 11 -2.33 -3.24 -3.98
N ALA A 12 -1.67 -2.10 -3.73
CA ALA A 12 -1.98 -1.23 -2.59
C ALA A 12 -3.41 -0.65 -2.67
N THR A 13 -3.85 -0.19 -3.84
CA THR A 13 -5.22 0.32 -4.04
C THR A 13 -6.26 -0.78 -3.83
N ALA A 14 -6.02 -2.00 -4.34
CA ALA A 14 -6.93 -3.13 -4.13
C ALA A 14 -7.09 -3.49 -2.64
N LEU A 15 -5.98 -3.60 -1.90
CA LEU A 15 -5.98 -3.83 -0.46
C LEU A 15 -6.69 -2.70 0.31
N PHE A 16 -6.46 -1.44 -0.08
CA PHE A 16 -7.11 -0.29 0.53
C PHE A 16 -8.63 -0.29 0.30
N SER A 17 -9.10 -0.62 -0.91
CA SER A 17 -10.54 -0.72 -1.21
C SER A 17 -11.23 -1.84 -0.42
N ILE A 18 -10.56 -2.97 -0.20
CA ILE A 18 -11.06 -4.06 0.64
C ILE A 18 -11.18 -3.60 2.10
N GLY A 19 -10.14 -2.94 2.63
CA GLY A 19 -10.18 -2.36 3.97
C GLY A 19 -11.27 -1.30 4.13
N LEU A 20 -11.44 -0.43 3.14
CA LEU A 20 -12.50 0.59 3.11
C LEU A 20 -13.89 -0.03 3.12
N TYR A 21 -14.11 -1.07 2.33
CA TYR A 21 -15.36 -1.83 2.36
C TYR A 21 -15.61 -2.46 3.74
N GLY A 22 -14.56 -3.03 4.35
CA GLY A 22 -14.61 -3.56 5.71
C GLY A 22 -15.00 -2.50 6.74
N VAL A 23 -14.48 -1.29 6.64
CA VAL A 23 -14.83 -0.17 7.53
C VAL A 23 -16.28 0.28 7.34
N LEU A 24 -16.74 0.42 6.10
CA LEU A 24 -18.09 0.94 5.79
C LEU A 24 -19.21 -0.08 6.05
N SER A 25 -18.94 -1.38 5.84
CA SER A 25 -19.96 -2.43 5.95
C SER A 25 -20.20 -2.89 7.40
N ASN A 26 -19.28 -2.60 8.33
CA ASN A 26 -19.34 -3.12 9.68
C ASN A 26 -19.84 -2.07 10.68
N LYS A 27 -20.73 -2.49 11.58
CA LYS A 27 -21.22 -1.68 12.70
C LYS A 27 -20.47 -1.95 14.01
N ASN A 28 -19.65 -3.00 14.03
CA ASN A 28 -18.90 -3.41 15.20
C ASN A 28 -17.54 -2.69 15.23
N ALA A 29 -17.23 -2.04 16.36
CA ALA A 29 -16.00 -1.25 16.51
C ALA A 29 -14.73 -2.08 16.26
N ILE A 30 -14.69 -3.34 16.69
CA ILE A 30 -13.54 -4.23 16.48
C ILE A 30 -13.36 -4.55 14.99
N ALA A 31 -14.45 -4.81 14.27
CA ALA A 31 -14.40 -5.09 12.83
C ALA A 31 -13.99 -3.85 12.02
N ILE A 32 -14.42 -2.67 12.46
CA ILE A 32 -13.95 -1.39 11.91
C ILE A 32 -12.45 -1.22 12.16
N LEU A 33 -11.96 -1.51 13.37
CA LEU A 33 -10.53 -1.44 13.70
C LEU A 33 -9.69 -2.37 12.83
N MET A 34 -10.14 -3.61 12.61
CA MET A 34 -9.47 -4.59 11.75
C MET A 34 -9.43 -4.13 10.28
N GLY A 35 -10.51 -3.52 9.78
CA GLY A 35 -10.50 -2.87 8.46
C GLY A 35 -9.51 -1.71 8.38
N LEU A 36 -9.39 -0.93 9.45
CA LEU A 36 -8.43 0.18 9.59
C LEU A 36 -6.98 -0.30 9.60
N GLU A 37 -6.67 -1.38 10.33
CA GLU A 37 -5.34 -2.01 10.31
C GLU A 37 -4.96 -2.47 8.89
N LEU A 38 -5.91 -3.04 8.15
CA LEU A 38 -5.71 -3.45 6.77
C LEU A 38 -5.49 -2.24 5.83
N MET A 39 -6.24 -1.15 6.00
CA MET A 39 -6.03 0.10 5.26
C MET A 39 -4.67 0.72 5.56
N LEU A 40 -4.25 0.74 6.83
CA LEU A 40 -2.94 1.27 7.24
C LEU A 40 -1.78 0.43 6.67
N ASN A 41 -1.96 -0.89 6.58
CA ASN A 41 -0.97 -1.77 5.92
C ASN A 41 -0.84 -1.44 4.42
N ALA A 42 -1.96 -1.24 3.73
CA ALA A 42 -1.97 -0.86 2.31
C ALA A 42 -1.29 0.49 2.06
N VAL A 43 -1.53 1.48 2.92
CA VAL A 43 -0.86 2.80 2.86
C VAL A 43 0.65 2.67 3.07
N ASN A 44 1.09 1.81 4.00
CA ASN A 44 2.52 1.59 4.24
C ASN A 44 3.21 0.96 3.01
N ILE A 45 2.57 -0.01 2.36
CA ILE A 45 3.06 -0.58 1.09
C ILE A 45 3.19 0.52 0.03
N ASN A 46 2.19 1.40 -0.10
CA ASN A 46 2.22 2.51 -1.04
C ASN A 46 3.38 3.48 -0.74
N LEU A 47 3.59 3.80 0.54
CA LEU A 47 4.68 4.66 1.00
C LEU A 47 6.07 4.07 0.70
N VAL A 48 6.26 2.77 0.93
CA VAL A 48 7.51 2.05 0.63
C VAL A 48 7.74 1.95 -0.88
N ALA A 49 6.69 1.68 -1.67
CA ALA A 49 6.78 1.62 -3.13
C ALA A 49 7.18 2.97 -3.72
N PHE A 50 6.59 4.06 -3.23
CA PHE A 50 7.02 5.41 -3.54
C PHE A 50 8.46 5.61 -3.07
N GLY A 51 8.80 5.40 -1.80
CA GLY A 51 10.16 5.58 -1.29
C GLY A 51 11.24 4.91 -2.16
N ARG A 52 10.95 3.72 -2.71
CA ARG A 52 11.86 3.02 -3.62
C ARG A 52 11.96 3.61 -5.04
N HIS A 53 10.95 4.36 -5.50
CA HIS A 53 10.91 5.01 -6.81
C HIS A 53 11.26 6.51 -6.78
N ILE A 54 10.82 7.27 -5.76
CA ILE A 54 11.19 8.67 -5.55
C ILE A 54 12.61 8.83 -4.99
N THR A 55 13.18 7.81 -4.34
CA THR A 55 14.64 7.77 -4.16
C THR A 55 15.21 7.25 -5.47
N PRO A 56 15.81 8.10 -6.32
CA PRO A 56 16.54 7.58 -7.47
C PRO A 56 17.67 6.76 -6.86
N LEU A 57 17.79 5.49 -7.27
CA LEU A 57 19.03 4.76 -7.08
C LEU A 57 20.10 5.36 -8.00
N ASP A 58 20.53 6.59 -7.70
CA ASP A 58 21.83 7.14 -8.07
C ASP A 58 22.97 6.30 -7.47
N ARG A 59 22.68 5.41 -6.50
CA ARG A 59 23.61 4.38 -6.04
C ARG A 59 23.71 3.19 -7.01
N LYS A 60 23.86 3.44 -8.31
CA LYS A 60 24.36 2.41 -9.25
C LYS A 60 25.36 2.95 -10.29
N SER A 61 26.06 4.05 -9.98
CA SER A 61 27.24 4.49 -10.75
C SER A 61 28.37 5.00 -9.85
N LYS A 62 28.86 4.15 -8.93
CA LYS A 62 30.23 4.29 -8.41
C LYS A 62 30.74 2.97 -7.81
N ILE A 63 30.94 1.99 -8.68
CA ILE A 63 32.07 1.05 -8.58
C ILE A 63 32.97 1.33 -9.76
#